data_AF-A0A520J7T5-F1
#
_entry.id   AF-A0A520J7T5-F1
#
_cell.length_a   1.000
_cell.length_b   1.000
_cell.length_c   1.000
_cell.angle_alpha   90.00
_cell.angle_beta   90.00
_cell.angle_gamma   90.00
#
_symmetry.space_group_name_H-M   'P 1'
#
loop_
_entity.id
_entity.type
_entity.pdbx_description
1 polymer ?
#
loop_
_entity_poly.entity_id
_entity_poly.type
_entity_poly.pdbx_seq_one_letter_code
_entity_poly.pdbx_strand_id
1 'polypeptide(L)'
;MLRFLPFCALAVSLAPVVAGADPAPFDLTGPSLRVRVTHGMTTLPIAQVPKLATGDRVAIAADLPTGRKDDGARYLLVAAFLRGATEPPPKSWFSKAETWKAKKGTLALTVPDGARQLVVFLVPESGGFDAVISAVRKQPGAFVRAVQDLDQASLDRARLDAFLDGIHALERSRPERIEAVSPLLSRSLAIKLKAECLDLAADLQAACLTQNRESLLLTDGQSSTLADTLVGAPTDLALQLSATPQGGLGYYSPYIGVVRDLAKIFGAFQSTQFRYIPALARARDDRLALLLNAAPSFASPKSVMVVAMPVIKTGPPQTPTMRRAEADRLVCAAKPDLVLPVEGAPLIYATKFAHDMSLRVTTPQGGVVEMPVQADAERGGYVLDQVGMRTAGLGSVTDATLHGRWGFTPFDGPRFRLQVPRSGGWQMVDTDPENLVVGRDNPVTLAGPTPSCVESVTLHSDAGSVPLAW
;
A
#
# COMPACT_ATOMS: atom_id res chain seq x y z
N MET A 1 70.99 0.97 -51.38
CA MET A 1 70.55 1.00 -49.97
C MET A 1 69.09 1.42 -49.95
N LEU A 2 68.21 0.50 -49.57
CA LEU A 2 66.76 0.57 -49.77
C LEU A 2 66.08 1.31 -48.60
N ARG A 3 65.10 2.15 -48.94
CA ARG A 3 64.27 3.01 -48.07
C ARG A 3 63.49 2.22 -47.01
N PHE A 4 63.41 2.74 -45.78
CA PHE A 4 62.43 2.34 -44.77
C PHE A 4 61.51 3.51 -44.42
N LEU A 5 60.20 3.30 -44.61
CA LEU A 5 59.09 4.18 -44.22
C LEU A 5 58.90 4.24 -42.69
N PRO A 6 58.35 5.32 -42.13
CA PRO A 6 57.84 5.34 -40.77
C PRO A 6 56.40 4.82 -40.71
N PHE A 7 56.15 3.83 -39.87
CA PHE A 7 54.83 3.26 -39.60
C PHE A 7 54.10 4.14 -38.55
N CYS A 8 53.05 4.86 -38.96
CA CYS A 8 52.16 5.57 -38.06
C CYS A 8 51.27 4.58 -37.31
N ALA A 9 51.50 4.41 -36.00
CA ALA A 9 50.57 3.71 -35.12
C ALA A 9 49.43 4.66 -34.72
N LEU A 10 48.24 4.45 -35.31
CA LEU A 10 47.00 5.11 -34.91
C LEU A 10 46.50 4.47 -33.61
N ALA A 11 46.73 5.13 -32.47
CA ALA A 11 46.14 4.72 -31.19
C ALA A 11 44.65 5.12 -31.17
N VAL A 12 43.78 4.15 -31.45
CA VAL A 12 42.32 4.28 -31.25
C VAL A 12 42.07 4.37 -29.75
N SER A 13 41.72 5.56 -29.28
CA SER A 13 41.28 5.83 -27.92
C SER A 13 39.86 5.29 -27.76
N LEU A 14 39.74 4.11 -27.14
CA LEU A 14 38.48 3.61 -26.59
C LEU A 14 38.06 4.55 -25.45
N ALA A 15 37.21 5.52 -25.74
CA ALA A 15 36.48 6.24 -24.71
C ALA A 15 35.57 5.22 -23.99
N PRO A 16 35.66 5.07 -22.66
CA PRO A 16 34.73 4.23 -21.94
C PRO A 16 33.35 4.87 -22.07
N VAL A 17 32.45 4.18 -22.76
CA VAL A 17 31.02 4.44 -22.64
C VAL A 17 30.70 4.25 -21.17
N VAL A 18 30.36 5.34 -20.48
CA VAL A 18 29.80 5.27 -19.13
C VAL A 18 28.47 4.56 -19.29
N ALA A 19 28.46 3.25 -19.05
CA ALA A 19 27.23 2.50 -18.87
C ALA A 19 26.52 3.16 -17.68
N GLY A 20 25.38 3.80 -17.95
CA GLY A 20 24.52 4.33 -16.90
C GLY A 20 24.07 3.14 -16.05
N ALA A 21 24.66 2.99 -14.87
CA ALA A 21 24.25 1.98 -13.91
C ALA A 21 22.75 2.14 -13.66
N ASP A 22 22.04 1.02 -13.67
CA ASP A 22 20.64 1.02 -13.28
C ASP A 22 20.49 1.62 -11.87
N PRO A 23 19.49 2.48 -11.64
CA PRO A 23 19.37 3.13 -10.35
C PRO A 23 19.05 2.06 -9.31
N ALA A 24 19.85 2.09 -8.24
CA ALA A 24 19.77 1.11 -7.18
C ALA A 24 18.37 1.09 -6.54
N PRO A 25 17.86 -0.09 -6.14
CA PRO A 25 16.58 -0.22 -5.46
C PRO A 25 16.56 0.54 -4.12
N PHE A 26 15.37 0.81 -3.59
CA PHE A 26 15.21 1.37 -2.24
C PHE A 26 15.35 0.26 -1.18
N ASP A 27 16.57 -0.18 -0.93
CA ASP A 27 16.90 -1.29 -0.03
C ASP A 27 17.75 -0.85 1.19
N LEU A 28 18.41 0.31 1.10
CA LEU A 28 19.24 0.84 2.16
C LEU A 28 18.39 1.42 3.29
N THR A 29 18.60 0.92 4.50
CA THR A 29 17.92 1.45 5.69
C THR A 29 18.46 2.84 6.05
N GLY A 30 17.57 3.82 6.10
CA GLY A 30 17.84 5.19 6.53
C GLY A 30 17.41 5.46 7.98
N PRO A 31 17.60 6.71 8.46
CA PRO A 31 17.10 7.13 9.76
C PRO A 31 15.56 7.13 9.79
N SER A 32 14.98 7.12 10.98
CA SER A 32 13.52 7.24 11.14
C SER A 32 13.10 8.67 11.51
N LEU A 33 11.88 9.06 11.18
CA LEU A 33 11.24 10.28 11.65
C LEU A 33 10.09 9.94 12.57
N ARG A 34 9.92 10.65 13.69
CA ARG A 34 8.68 10.63 14.49
C ARG A 34 7.79 11.77 14.04
N VAL A 35 6.57 11.44 13.64
CA VAL A 35 5.58 12.39 13.11
C VAL A 35 4.23 12.19 13.77
N ARG A 36 3.67 13.28 14.30
CA ARG A 36 2.30 13.34 14.83
C ARG A 36 1.56 14.50 14.20
N VAL A 37 0.29 14.28 13.87
CA VAL A 37 -0.57 15.29 13.25
C VAL A 37 -1.74 15.56 14.16
N THR A 38 -2.04 16.82 14.40
CA THR A 38 -3.18 17.25 15.20
C THR A 38 -4.14 18.05 14.33
N HIS A 39 -5.36 17.56 14.18
CA HIS A 39 -6.47 18.22 13.51
C HIS A 39 -7.50 18.62 14.56
N GLY A 40 -7.70 19.93 14.76
CA GLY A 40 -8.52 20.44 15.85
C GLY A 40 -8.01 20.00 17.23
N MET A 41 -8.76 19.11 17.89
CA MET A 41 -8.45 18.55 19.21
C MET A 41 -7.90 17.12 19.16
N THR A 42 -7.92 16.48 17.98
CA THR A 42 -7.54 15.07 17.83
C THR A 42 -6.12 14.97 17.30
N THR A 43 -5.27 14.19 17.95
CA THR A 43 -3.91 13.89 17.48
C THR A 43 -3.86 12.44 16.98
N LEU A 44 -3.50 12.25 15.72
CA LEU A 44 -3.27 10.94 15.13
C LEU A 44 -1.77 10.71 14.86
N PRO A 45 -1.30 9.46 14.98
CA PRO A 45 0.01 9.06 14.50
C PRO A 45 0.04 9.10 12.96
N ILE A 46 1.21 9.35 12.36
CA ILE A 46 1.34 9.52 10.90
C ILE A 46 0.83 8.31 10.09
N ALA A 47 0.92 7.09 10.62
CA ALA A 47 0.39 5.89 9.95
C ALA A 47 -1.14 5.88 9.78
N GLN A 48 -1.86 6.74 10.52
CA GLN A 48 -3.31 6.92 10.40
C GLN A 48 -3.69 8.19 9.64
N VAL A 49 -2.72 8.92 9.05
CA VAL A 49 -2.97 10.20 8.38
C VAL A 49 -2.81 10.04 6.87
N PRO A 50 -3.91 9.79 6.12
CA PRO A 50 -3.86 9.62 4.67
C PRO A 50 -3.58 10.93 3.94
N LYS A 51 -4.01 12.07 4.51
CA LYS A 51 -3.87 13.41 3.94
C LYS A 51 -3.79 14.42 5.09
N LEU A 52 -3.07 15.50 4.87
CA LEU A 52 -3.06 16.68 5.73
C LEU A 52 -4.16 17.65 5.30
N ALA A 53 -4.58 18.53 6.19
CA ALA A 53 -5.49 19.63 5.91
C ALA A 53 -4.89 20.97 6.35
N THR A 54 -5.38 22.05 5.75
CA THR A 54 -5.08 23.41 6.19
C THR A 54 -5.44 23.59 7.66
N GLY A 55 -4.55 24.21 8.43
CA GLY A 55 -4.70 24.36 9.89
C GLY A 55 -4.18 23.17 10.72
N ASP A 56 -3.82 22.04 10.12
CA ASP A 56 -3.24 20.91 10.85
C ASP A 56 -1.93 21.33 11.52
N ARG A 57 -1.73 20.86 12.75
CA ARG A 57 -0.46 21.02 13.49
C ARG A 57 0.36 19.75 13.33
N VAL A 58 1.51 19.85 12.68
CA VAL A 58 2.42 18.74 12.38
C VAL A 58 3.67 18.86 13.24
N ALA A 59 3.92 17.85 14.08
CA ALA A 59 5.14 17.75 14.88
C ALA A 59 6.07 16.69 14.27
N ILE A 60 7.32 17.06 13.96
CA ILE A 60 8.30 16.19 13.27
C ILE A 60 9.62 16.22 14.03
N ALA A 61 10.14 15.06 14.41
CA ALA A 61 11.46 14.91 15.00
C ALA A 61 12.23 13.80 14.27
N ALA A 62 13.54 13.95 14.09
CA ALA A 62 14.37 12.87 13.58
C ALA A 62 14.75 11.92 14.73
N ASP A 63 14.52 10.63 14.55
CA ASP A 63 14.95 9.56 15.45
C ASP A 63 16.35 9.10 15.01
N LEU A 64 17.33 9.94 15.33
CA LEU A 64 18.75 9.65 15.09
C LEU A 64 19.33 8.99 16.33
N PRO A 65 20.31 8.08 16.21
CA PRO A 65 21.03 7.55 17.37
C PRO A 65 21.82 8.68 18.05
N THR A 66 21.17 9.38 18.97
CA THR A 66 21.79 10.41 19.82
C THR A 66 22.44 9.70 21.00
N GLY A 67 23.77 9.59 21.03
CA GLY A 67 24.38 8.92 22.19
C GLY A 67 25.89 8.68 22.21
N ARG A 68 26.60 8.72 21.07
CA ARG A 68 28.05 8.82 21.13
C ARG A 68 28.44 10.29 21.18
N LYS A 69 28.94 10.72 22.34
CA LYS A 69 29.44 12.08 22.62
C LYS A 69 30.54 12.53 21.66
N ASP A 70 31.13 11.59 20.91
CA ASP A 70 32.10 11.86 19.86
C ASP A 70 31.63 11.23 18.52
N ASP A 71 31.58 12.05 17.47
CA ASP A 71 31.54 11.71 16.03
C ASP A 71 30.22 11.29 15.32
N GLY A 72 29.04 11.49 15.91
CA GLY A 72 27.78 11.33 15.18
C GLY A 72 27.52 12.45 14.16
N ALA A 73 27.30 12.11 12.88
CA ALA A 73 26.99 13.10 11.85
C ALA A 73 25.68 13.84 12.13
N ARG A 74 25.73 15.18 12.13
CA ARG A 74 24.59 16.04 12.47
C ARG A 74 23.74 16.35 11.24
N TYR A 75 22.44 16.07 11.36
CA TYR A 75 21.45 16.44 10.36
C TYR A 75 20.60 17.62 10.85
N LEU A 76 20.51 18.65 10.04
CA LEU A 76 19.49 19.67 10.13
C LEU A 76 18.20 19.12 9.52
N LEU A 77 17.12 19.10 10.31
CA LEU A 77 15.80 18.76 9.82
C LEU A 77 15.16 20.03 9.27
N VAL A 78 14.82 20.03 7.98
CA VAL A 78 14.21 21.18 7.30
C VAL A 78 12.86 20.74 6.75
N ALA A 79 11.82 21.55 6.92
CA ALA A 79 10.53 21.33 6.29
C ALA A 79 10.13 22.51 5.43
N ALA A 80 9.45 22.24 4.32
CA ALA A 80 8.94 23.24 3.41
C ALA A 80 7.52 22.89 2.96
N PHE A 81 6.62 23.88 3.00
CA PHE A 81 5.33 23.79 2.31
C PHE A 81 5.48 24.24 0.86
N LEU A 82 4.76 23.58 -0.06
CA LEU A 82 4.75 23.90 -1.50
C LEU A 82 3.33 24.31 -1.93
N ARG A 83 3.20 25.34 -2.77
CA ARG A 83 1.88 25.82 -3.29
C ARG A 83 1.42 25.11 -4.55
N GLY A 84 2.32 24.87 -5.50
CA GLY A 84 1.99 24.39 -6.84
C GLY A 84 3.19 24.52 -7.77
N ALA A 85 3.03 24.09 -9.02
CA ALA A 85 4.18 23.89 -9.89
C ALA A 85 4.86 25.18 -10.41
N THR A 86 4.11 26.29 -10.43
CA THR A 86 4.54 27.56 -11.04
C THR A 86 4.80 28.66 -10.02
N GLU A 87 4.47 28.44 -8.75
CA GLU A 87 4.57 29.45 -7.69
C GLU A 87 5.65 29.06 -6.68
N PRO A 88 6.76 29.82 -6.58
CA PRO A 88 7.76 29.56 -5.57
C PRO A 88 7.19 29.83 -4.18
N PRO A 89 7.37 28.90 -3.21
CA PRO A 89 6.88 29.13 -1.85
C PRO A 89 7.58 30.34 -1.20
N PRO A 90 6.87 31.08 -0.32
CA PRO A 90 7.46 32.17 0.43
C PRO A 90 8.51 31.63 1.42
N LYS A 91 9.53 32.43 1.74
CA LYS A 91 10.60 32.01 2.67
C LYS A 91 10.07 31.64 4.07
N SER A 92 8.94 32.22 4.48
CA SER A 92 8.27 31.92 5.76
C SER A 92 7.69 30.51 5.84
N TRP A 93 7.55 29.80 4.72
CA TRP A 93 7.06 28.42 4.68
C TRP A 93 8.17 27.37 4.90
N PHE A 94 9.40 27.82 5.13
CA PHE A 94 10.54 26.98 5.45
C PHE A 94 10.83 27.06 6.94
N SER A 95 10.95 25.90 7.57
CA SER A 95 11.28 25.79 8.99
C SER A 95 12.43 24.82 9.18
N LYS A 96 13.23 25.01 10.22
CA LYS A 96 14.35 24.14 10.55
C LYS A 96 14.37 23.75 12.02
N ALA A 97 14.84 22.54 12.30
CA ALA A 97 15.10 22.02 13.63
C ALA A 97 16.51 21.42 13.66
N GLU A 98 17.24 21.73 14.73
CA GLU A 98 18.58 21.24 14.99
C GLU A 98 18.46 19.95 15.80
N THR A 99 18.53 18.80 15.13
CA THR A 99 18.18 17.48 15.70
C THR A 99 18.98 17.10 16.96
N TRP A 100 20.17 17.68 17.13
CA TRP A 100 21.03 17.46 18.28
C TRP A 100 20.69 18.34 19.51
N LYS A 101 19.75 19.29 19.40
CA LYS A 101 19.35 20.14 20.52
C LYS A 101 18.01 19.69 21.11
N ALA A 102 18.01 19.30 22.38
CA ALA A 102 16.81 18.79 23.07
C ALA A 102 15.54 19.67 22.92
N LYS A 103 15.68 21.01 23.00
CA LYS A 103 14.55 21.95 22.87
C LYS A 103 14.25 22.42 21.45
N LYS A 104 15.16 22.16 20.48
CA LYS A 104 15.07 22.66 19.10
C LYS A 104 15.15 21.55 18.05
N GLY A 105 15.10 20.28 18.47
CA GLY A 105 15.21 19.10 17.61
C GLY A 105 13.88 18.63 17.02
N THR A 106 12.79 19.34 17.32
CA THR A 106 11.44 19.04 16.81
C THR A 106 10.91 20.25 16.05
N LEU A 107 10.44 20.01 14.84
CA LEU A 107 9.65 20.98 14.08
C LEU A 107 8.22 20.95 14.59
N ALA A 108 7.66 22.12 14.88
CA ALA A 108 6.24 22.32 15.11
C ALA A 108 5.72 23.23 14.00
N LEU A 109 4.95 22.66 13.08
CA LEU A 109 4.46 23.35 11.88
C LEU A 109 2.95 23.48 11.95
N THR A 110 2.41 24.55 11.39
CA THR A 110 0.97 24.67 11.10
C THR A 110 0.81 24.74 9.60
N VAL A 111 -0.05 23.90 9.03
CA VAL A 111 -0.28 23.85 7.58
C VAL A 111 -0.93 25.17 7.13
N PRO A 112 -0.24 26.00 6.32
CA PRO A 112 -0.75 27.31 5.93
C PRO A 112 -1.78 27.21 4.80
N ASP A 113 -2.59 28.25 4.66
CA ASP A 113 -3.55 28.38 3.55
C ASP A 113 -2.85 28.31 2.19
N GLY A 114 -3.41 27.53 1.28
CA GLY A 114 -2.90 27.35 -0.08
C GLY A 114 -1.70 26.42 -0.21
N ALA A 115 -1.22 25.80 0.87
CA ALA A 115 -0.24 24.72 0.77
C ALA A 115 -0.89 23.46 0.18
N ARG A 116 -0.17 22.78 -0.72
CA ARG A 116 -0.61 21.54 -1.38
C ARG A 116 0.27 20.35 -1.04
N GLN A 117 1.54 20.58 -0.70
CA GLN A 117 2.47 19.52 -0.29
C GLN A 117 3.31 19.99 0.89
N LEU A 118 3.71 19.04 1.73
CA LEU A 118 4.73 19.22 2.76
C LEU A 118 5.89 18.27 2.43
N VAL A 119 7.09 18.81 2.37
CA VAL A 119 8.32 18.04 2.14
C VAL A 119 9.29 18.26 3.29
N VAL A 120 9.96 17.19 3.69
CA VAL A 120 10.94 17.18 4.77
C VAL A 120 12.30 16.79 4.21
N PHE A 121 13.34 17.48 4.66
CA PHE A 121 14.72 17.27 4.27
C PHE A 121 15.57 16.95 5.50
N LEU A 122 16.43 15.95 5.38
CA LEU A 122 17.54 15.73 6.31
C LEU A 122 18.81 16.21 5.63
N VAL A 123 19.34 17.33 6.12
CA VAL A 123 20.46 18.04 5.49
C VAL A 123 21.69 17.98 6.40
N PRO A 124 22.87 17.60 5.92
CA PRO A 124 24.10 17.70 6.71
C PRO A 124 24.39 19.16 7.13
N GLU A 125 24.81 19.37 8.39
CA GLU A 125 24.85 20.65 9.15
C GLU A 125 25.30 21.94 8.40
N SER A 126 26.24 21.89 7.45
CA SER A 126 26.87 23.11 6.90
C SER A 126 26.05 23.80 5.79
N GLY A 127 25.52 25.00 6.04
CA GLY A 127 24.94 25.88 5.00
C GLY A 127 23.68 25.35 4.32
N GLY A 128 23.13 24.24 4.82
CA GLY A 128 22.10 23.47 4.14
C GLY A 128 20.72 24.12 4.04
N PHE A 129 20.36 24.98 4.99
CA PHE A 129 19.02 25.59 5.02
C PHE A 129 18.77 26.53 3.86
N ASP A 130 19.68 27.49 3.63
CA ASP A 130 19.55 28.45 2.53
C ASP A 130 19.70 27.77 1.16
N ALA A 131 20.50 26.69 1.09
CA ALA A 131 20.61 25.87 -0.10
C ALA A 131 19.28 25.17 -0.45
N VAL A 132 18.59 24.60 0.54
CA VAL A 132 17.25 24.00 0.34
C VAL A 132 16.23 25.07 -0.09
N ILE A 133 16.21 26.23 0.58
CA ILE A 133 15.31 27.34 0.19
C ILE A 133 15.56 27.74 -1.27
N SER A 134 16.83 27.90 -1.64
CA SER A 134 17.22 28.27 -3.01
C SER A 134 16.81 27.22 -4.03
N ALA A 135 17.11 25.94 -3.77
CA ALA A 135 16.80 24.83 -4.67
C ALA A 135 15.29 24.70 -4.91
N VAL A 136 14.49 24.67 -3.83
CA VAL A 136 13.03 24.53 -3.91
C VAL A 136 12.41 25.73 -4.63
N ARG A 137 12.84 26.96 -4.33
CA ARG A 137 12.27 28.17 -4.96
C ARG A 137 12.71 28.36 -6.41
N LYS A 138 13.86 27.82 -6.82
CA LYS A 138 14.33 27.87 -8.21
C LYS A 138 13.55 26.92 -9.12
N GLN A 139 13.10 25.78 -8.59
CA GLN A 139 12.40 24.75 -9.37
C GLN A 139 11.17 24.18 -8.62
N PRO A 140 10.17 25.00 -8.24
CA PRO A 140 9.06 24.56 -7.39
C PRO A 140 8.25 23.42 -8.01
N GLY A 141 7.96 23.47 -9.31
CA GLY A 141 7.22 22.40 -9.99
C GLY A 141 7.92 21.07 -10.09
N ALA A 142 9.25 21.08 -10.14
CA ALA A 142 10.01 19.85 -10.12
C ALA A 142 9.92 19.20 -8.72
N PHE A 143 10.01 19.97 -7.64
CA PHE A 143 9.81 19.46 -6.28
C PHE A 143 8.37 19.01 -6.02
N VAL A 144 7.36 19.75 -6.47
CA VAL A 144 5.95 19.36 -6.31
C VAL A 144 5.70 18.00 -6.97
N ARG A 145 6.13 17.83 -8.22
CA ARG A 145 6.01 16.55 -8.92
C ARG A 145 6.78 15.44 -8.21
N ALA A 146 8.05 15.69 -7.86
CA ALA A 146 8.90 14.71 -7.21
C ALA A 146 8.33 14.23 -5.86
N VAL A 147 7.75 15.15 -5.07
CA VAL A 147 7.14 14.83 -3.78
C VAL A 147 5.84 14.04 -3.95
N GLN A 148 5.01 14.37 -4.95
CA GLN A 148 3.81 13.60 -5.27
C GLN A 148 4.15 12.17 -5.71
N ASP A 149 5.11 12.03 -6.61
CA ASP A 149 5.59 10.72 -7.08
C ASP A 149 6.22 9.92 -5.94
N LEU A 150 6.92 10.59 -5.01
CA LEU A 150 7.55 9.95 -3.85
C LEU A 150 6.53 9.50 -2.78
N ASP A 151 5.49 10.29 -2.53
CA ASP A 151 4.38 9.91 -1.65
C ASP A 151 3.65 8.68 -2.21
N GLN A 152 3.32 8.73 -3.51
CA GLN A 152 2.69 7.59 -4.19
C GLN A 152 3.56 6.34 -4.16
N ALA A 153 4.87 6.49 -4.44
CA ALA A 153 5.82 5.39 -4.36
C ALA A 153 5.90 4.77 -2.95
N SER A 154 5.76 5.59 -1.90
CA SER A 154 5.75 5.11 -0.52
C SER A 154 4.48 4.32 -0.19
N LEU A 155 3.32 4.76 -0.69
CA LEU A 155 2.05 4.02 -0.58
C LEU A 155 2.09 2.71 -1.35
N ASP A 156 2.68 2.72 -2.54
CA ASP A 156 2.85 1.51 -3.33
C ASP A 156 3.75 0.53 -2.59
N ARG A 157 4.89 1.00 -2.06
CA ARG A 157 5.79 0.18 -1.25
C ARG A 157 5.07 -0.45 -0.05
N ALA A 158 4.20 0.30 0.63
CA ALA A 158 3.40 -0.23 1.74
C ALA A 158 2.51 -1.40 1.30
N ARG A 159 1.93 -1.36 0.08
CA ARG A 159 1.13 -2.46 -0.47
C ARG A 159 1.97 -3.71 -0.75
N LEU A 160 3.18 -3.55 -1.30
CA LEU A 160 4.08 -4.69 -1.49
C LEU A 160 4.54 -5.25 -0.15
N ASP A 161 4.89 -4.41 0.81
CA ASP A 161 5.27 -4.88 2.14
C ASP A 161 4.15 -5.71 2.78
N ALA A 162 2.90 -5.26 2.69
CA ALA A 162 1.75 -6.02 3.17
C ALA A 162 1.56 -7.36 2.43
N PHE A 163 1.85 -7.40 1.12
CA PHE A 163 1.81 -8.65 0.34
C PHE A 163 2.88 -9.63 0.82
N LEU A 164 4.14 -9.19 0.89
CA LEU A 164 5.27 -10.02 1.32
C LEU A 164 5.11 -10.48 2.78
N ASP A 165 4.65 -9.60 3.67
CA ASP A 165 4.36 -9.95 5.07
C ASP A 165 3.28 -11.04 5.16
N GLY A 166 2.26 -10.99 4.29
CA GLY A 166 1.24 -12.04 4.18
C GLY A 166 1.78 -13.38 3.67
N ILE A 167 2.58 -13.37 2.60
CA ILE A 167 3.23 -14.59 2.09
C ILE A 167 4.14 -15.21 3.15
N HIS A 168 5.00 -14.42 3.80
CA HIS A 168 5.87 -14.90 4.87
C HIS A 168 5.09 -15.40 6.10
N ALA A 169 3.90 -14.85 6.38
CA ALA A 169 3.04 -15.35 7.45
C ALA A 169 2.43 -16.72 7.09
N LEU A 170 2.00 -16.90 5.84
CA LEU A 170 1.51 -18.18 5.32
C LEU A 170 2.61 -19.24 5.30
N GLU A 171 3.82 -18.92 4.84
CA GLU A 171 4.95 -19.87 4.85
C GLU A 171 5.28 -20.40 6.23
N ARG A 172 5.24 -19.53 7.24
CA ARG A 172 5.53 -19.91 8.62
C ARG A 172 4.42 -20.73 9.28
N SER A 173 3.18 -20.61 8.81
CA SER A 173 2.02 -21.18 9.51
C SER A 173 1.27 -22.26 8.74
N ARG A 174 1.09 -22.08 7.42
CA ARG A 174 0.24 -22.87 6.52
C ARG A 174 0.77 -22.82 5.07
N PRO A 175 1.96 -23.36 4.80
CA PRO A 175 2.59 -23.27 3.47
C PRO A 175 1.72 -23.89 2.36
N GLU A 176 0.92 -24.92 2.68
CA GLU A 176 -0.02 -25.57 1.76
C GLU A 176 -1.12 -24.63 1.24
N ARG A 177 -1.36 -23.50 1.92
CA ARG A 177 -2.40 -22.54 1.54
C ARG A 177 -1.90 -21.40 0.66
N ILE A 178 -0.59 -21.28 0.43
CA ILE A 178 -0.01 -20.17 -0.35
C ILE A 178 -0.64 -20.12 -1.75
N GLU A 179 -0.75 -21.26 -2.42
CA GLU A 179 -1.35 -21.34 -3.75
C GLU A 179 -2.81 -20.88 -3.77
N ALA A 180 -3.59 -21.32 -2.79
CA ALA A 180 -5.01 -20.97 -2.70
C ALA A 180 -5.25 -19.49 -2.33
N VAL A 181 -4.37 -18.88 -1.52
CA VAL A 181 -4.56 -17.52 -0.99
C VAL A 181 -3.90 -16.44 -1.84
N SER A 182 -2.81 -16.75 -2.55
CA SER A 182 -2.04 -15.76 -3.33
C SER A 182 -2.87 -14.94 -4.33
N PRO A 183 -3.82 -15.52 -5.11
CA PRO A 183 -4.67 -14.74 -6.01
C PRO A 183 -5.55 -13.73 -5.27
N LEU A 184 -6.09 -14.12 -4.11
CA LEU A 184 -6.94 -13.27 -3.28
C LEU A 184 -6.15 -12.14 -2.64
N LEU A 185 -4.96 -12.44 -2.13
CA LEU A 185 -4.04 -11.47 -1.55
C LEU A 185 -3.61 -10.43 -2.59
N SER A 186 -3.21 -10.88 -3.79
CA SER A 186 -2.85 -10.02 -4.93
C SER A 186 -4.00 -9.09 -5.33
N ARG A 187 -5.24 -9.62 -5.42
CA ARG A 187 -6.43 -8.83 -5.73
C ARG A 187 -6.72 -7.79 -4.65
N SER A 188 -6.66 -8.18 -3.38
CA SER A 188 -6.96 -7.31 -2.23
C SER A 188 -6.00 -6.12 -2.14
N LEU A 189 -4.71 -6.36 -2.37
CA LEU A 189 -3.67 -5.33 -2.35
C LEU A 189 -3.48 -4.63 -3.70
N ALA A 190 -4.26 -5.01 -4.72
CA ALA A 190 -4.15 -4.54 -6.10
C ALA A 190 -2.71 -4.60 -6.62
N ILE A 191 -2.02 -5.71 -6.34
CA ILE A 191 -0.69 -6.01 -6.86
C ILE A 191 -0.88 -6.50 -8.29
N LYS A 192 -0.52 -5.67 -9.27
CA LYS A 192 -0.52 -6.06 -10.69
C LYS A 192 0.81 -6.73 -11.00
N LEU A 193 0.82 -8.06 -11.06
CA LEU A 193 1.89 -8.83 -11.67
C LEU A 193 1.49 -9.07 -13.13
N LYS A 194 2.37 -8.77 -14.08
CA LYS A 194 2.10 -9.10 -15.48
C LYS A 194 2.26 -10.61 -15.65
N ALA A 195 1.16 -11.32 -15.93
CA ALA A 195 1.16 -12.76 -16.13
C ALA A 195 2.09 -13.17 -17.30
N GLU A 196 2.14 -12.39 -18.38
CA GLU A 196 3.06 -12.66 -19.50
C GLU A 196 4.54 -12.62 -19.09
N CYS A 197 4.88 -11.87 -18.02
CA CYS A 197 6.24 -11.87 -17.49
C CYS A 197 6.56 -13.13 -16.68
N LEU A 198 5.55 -13.87 -16.21
CA LEU A 198 5.72 -15.15 -15.51
C LEU A 198 5.92 -16.31 -16.49
N ASP A 199 5.50 -16.13 -17.75
CA ASP A 199 5.70 -17.11 -18.82
C ASP A 199 7.12 -17.06 -19.43
N LEU A 200 7.93 -16.08 -19.04
CA LEU A 200 9.33 -15.95 -19.47
C LEU A 200 10.25 -16.85 -18.64
N ALA A 201 11.41 -17.21 -19.20
CA ALA A 201 12.46 -17.88 -18.45
C ALA A 201 12.96 -17.00 -17.29
N ALA A 202 13.32 -17.60 -16.14
CA ALA A 202 13.59 -16.91 -14.86
C ALA A 202 14.62 -15.77 -14.94
N ASP A 203 15.57 -15.85 -15.88
CA ASP A 203 16.56 -14.82 -16.19
C ASP A 203 15.97 -13.58 -16.89
N LEU A 204 14.89 -13.75 -17.66
CA LEU A 204 14.17 -12.71 -18.38
C LEU A 204 12.97 -12.15 -17.61
N GLN A 205 12.42 -12.93 -16.66
CA GLN A 205 11.29 -12.50 -15.81
C GLN A 205 11.62 -11.23 -15.03
N ALA A 206 12.82 -11.17 -14.43
CA ALA A 206 13.28 -10.01 -13.67
C ALA A 206 13.32 -8.74 -14.53
N ALA A 207 13.77 -8.82 -15.78
CA ALA A 207 13.76 -7.69 -16.70
C ALA A 207 12.34 -7.29 -17.13
N CYS A 208 11.45 -8.26 -17.38
CA CYS A 208 10.07 -7.99 -17.80
C CYS A 208 9.23 -7.35 -16.69
N LEU A 209 9.35 -7.85 -15.46
CA LEU A 209 8.66 -7.32 -14.28
C LEU A 209 9.13 -5.90 -13.92
N THR A 210 10.30 -5.49 -14.41
CA THR A 210 10.96 -4.22 -14.03
C THR A 210 10.94 -3.14 -15.11
N GLN A 211 10.65 -3.49 -16.38
CA GLN A 211 10.75 -2.56 -17.52
C GLN A 211 9.51 -1.71 -17.82
N ASN A 212 8.30 -2.08 -17.37
CA ASN A 212 7.08 -1.42 -17.88
C ASN A 212 6.55 -0.28 -17.00
N ARG A 213 6.85 0.95 -17.44
CA ARG A 213 6.49 2.25 -16.85
C ARG A 213 5.07 2.74 -17.12
N GLU A 214 4.29 2.13 -18.01
CA GLU A 214 3.09 2.80 -18.55
C GLU A 214 1.72 2.23 -18.12
N SER A 215 1.67 1.13 -17.35
CA SER A 215 0.40 0.65 -16.74
C SER A 215 0.32 0.84 -15.23
N LEU A 216 1.29 1.56 -14.66
CA LEU A 216 1.29 2.06 -13.28
C LEU A 216 0.49 3.36 -13.13
N LEU A 217 -0.38 3.66 -14.11
CA LEU A 217 -1.62 4.37 -13.83
C LEU A 217 -2.46 3.45 -12.95
N LEU A 218 -2.36 3.68 -11.65
CA LEU A 218 -3.33 3.24 -10.67
C LEU A 218 -4.63 3.96 -11.03
N THR A 219 -5.38 3.37 -11.95
CA THR A 219 -6.78 3.66 -12.12
C THR A 219 -7.42 3.40 -10.76
N ASP A 220 -7.79 4.49 -10.08
CA ASP A 220 -8.97 4.49 -9.22
C ASP A 220 -10.04 3.72 -10.00
N GLY A 221 -10.67 2.72 -9.37
CA GLY A 221 -11.59 1.75 -10.00
C GLY A 221 -12.90 2.36 -10.52
N GLN A 222 -12.83 3.47 -11.24
CA GLN A 222 -13.89 4.29 -11.80
C GLN A 222 -14.15 3.99 -13.29
N SER A 223 -13.44 3.04 -13.92
CA SER A 223 -13.77 2.59 -15.27
C SER A 223 -14.17 1.11 -15.27
N SER A 224 -15.46 0.89 -15.55
CA SER A 224 -16.11 -0.40 -15.73
C SER A 224 -15.59 -1.19 -16.94
N THR A 225 -15.61 -2.52 -16.76
CA THR A 225 -15.72 -3.61 -17.77
C THR A 225 -14.66 -3.71 -18.88
N LEU A 226 -13.82 -4.75 -18.80
CA LEU A 226 -13.69 -5.81 -19.80
C LEU A 226 -12.73 -6.88 -19.26
N ALA A 227 -13.06 -8.14 -19.54
CA ALA A 227 -12.35 -9.32 -19.09
C ALA A 227 -10.89 -9.30 -19.54
N ASP A 228 -9.98 -9.61 -18.62
CA ASP A 228 -8.72 -10.27 -18.97
C ASP A 228 -8.60 -11.54 -18.14
N THR A 229 -8.63 -12.62 -18.91
CA THR A 229 -8.65 -14.03 -18.52
C THR A 229 -7.31 -14.42 -17.91
N LEU A 230 -7.33 -14.77 -16.62
CA LEU A 230 -6.18 -15.30 -15.89
C LEU A 230 -6.00 -16.78 -16.19
N VAL A 231 -5.00 -17.12 -17.01
CA VAL A 231 -4.29 -18.40 -16.93
C VAL A 231 -2.80 -18.06 -16.92
N GLY A 232 -2.18 -18.26 -15.76
CA GLY A 232 -0.75 -18.04 -15.48
C GLY A 232 -0.57 -18.00 -13.97
N ALA A 233 0.10 -19.01 -13.40
CA ALA A 233 0.08 -19.29 -11.96
C ALA A 233 0.91 -18.28 -11.15
N PRO A 234 0.30 -17.42 -10.30
CA PRO A 234 1.03 -16.48 -9.43
C PRO A 234 1.82 -17.17 -8.29
N THR A 235 1.82 -18.49 -8.23
CA THR A 235 2.34 -19.32 -7.14
C THR A 235 3.83 -19.61 -7.28
N ASP A 236 4.32 -19.79 -8.51
CA ASP A 236 5.74 -20.03 -8.79
C ASP A 236 6.58 -18.81 -8.41
N LEU A 237 6.06 -17.59 -8.63
CA LEU A 237 6.75 -16.37 -8.20
C LEU A 237 6.74 -16.20 -6.67
N ALA A 238 5.65 -16.53 -5.97
CA ALA A 238 5.62 -16.46 -4.51
C ALA A 238 6.66 -17.41 -3.88
N LEU A 239 6.79 -18.61 -4.44
CA LEU A 239 7.80 -19.60 -4.06
C LEU A 239 9.22 -19.18 -4.47
N GLN A 240 9.43 -18.55 -5.63
CA GLN A 240 10.75 -18.08 -6.06
C GLN A 240 11.22 -16.83 -5.28
N LEU A 241 10.30 -15.94 -4.90
CA LEU A 241 10.58 -14.79 -4.05
C LEU A 241 10.98 -15.22 -2.64
N SER A 242 10.37 -16.28 -2.09
CA SER A 242 10.69 -16.78 -0.76
C SER A 242 11.83 -17.78 -0.70
N ALA A 243 12.08 -18.54 -1.78
CA ALA A 243 13.15 -19.53 -1.84
C ALA A 243 14.56 -18.93 -2.03
N THR A 244 14.69 -17.62 -2.26
CA THR A 244 16.01 -16.99 -2.33
C THR A 244 16.48 -16.54 -0.95
N PRO A 245 17.69 -16.93 -0.48
CA PRO A 245 18.26 -16.44 0.79
C PRO A 245 18.47 -14.92 0.83
N GLN A 246 18.38 -14.24 -0.32
CA GLN A 246 18.40 -12.78 -0.49
C GLN A 246 17.03 -12.17 -0.86
N GLY A 247 15.94 -12.94 -0.80
CA GLY A 247 14.58 -12.63 -1.26
C GLY A 247 13.82 -11.51 -0.52
N GLY A 248 14.49 -10.72 0.31
CA GLY A 248 13.84 -9.66 1.08
C GLY A 248 14.00 -8.24 0.51
N LEU A 249 15.06 -7.94 -0.27
CA LEU A 249 15.47 -6.53 -0.43
C LEU A 249 16.04 -6.08 -1.79
N GLY A 250 16.52 -6.95 -2.68
CA GLY A 250 17.34 -6.48 -3.81
C GLY A 250 16.81 -6.70 -5.23
N TYR A 251 16.35 -7.92 -5.55
CA TYR A 251 16.39 -8.37 -6.95
C TYR A 251 15.07 -8.26 -7.72
N TYR A 252 13.93 -8.43 -7.05
CA TYR A 252 12.61 -8.48 -7.68
C TYR A 252 11.69 -7.33 -7.26
N SER A 253 12.26 -6.18 -6.90
CA SER A 253 11.46 -5.01 -6.58
C SER A 253 10.72 -4.54 -7.84
N PRO A 254 9.38 -4.67 -7.94
CA PRO A 254 8.63 -4.21 -9.11
C PRO A 254 8.69 -2.67 -9.26
N TYR A 255 9.40 -1.97 -8.39
CA TYR A 255 9.57 -0.52 -8.37
C TYR A 255 10.72 0.01 -9.23
N ILE A 256 11.43 -0.81 -10.01
CA ILE A 256 12.55 -0.30 -10.83
C ILE A 256 12.11 0.88 -11.72
N GLY A 257 10.88 0.88 -12.25
CA GLY A 257 10.34 2.00 -13.04
C GLY A 257 10.21 3.31 -12.25
N VAL A 258 9.58 3.25 -11.07
CA VAL A 258 9.37 4.40 -10.16
C VAL A 258 10.71 4.89 -9.58
N VAL A 259 11.60 3.96 -9.23
CA VAL A 259 12.97 4.25 -8.76
C VAL A 259 13.76 4.99 -9.84
N ARG A 260 13.66 4.57 -11.12
CA ARG A 260 14.33 5.23 -12.26
C ARG A 260 13.83 6.66 -12.45
N ASP A 261 12.53 6.91 -12.34
CA ASP A 261 11.97 8.26 -12.51
C ASP A 261 12.36 9.18 -11.36
N LEU A 262 12.24 8.69 -10.12
CA LEU A 262 12.68 9.43 -8.95
C LEU A 262 14.19 9.72 -9.01
N ALA A 263 15.02 8.75 -9.40
CA ALA A 263 16.45 8.95 -9.57
C ALA A 263 16.77 9.99 -10.65
N LYS A 264 16.04 10.01 -11.76
CA LYS A 264 16.19 11.01 -12.83
C LYS A 264 15.74 12.40 -12.38
N ILE A 265 14.59 12.51 -11.72
CA ILE A 265 14.03 13.77 -11.21
C ILE A 265 14.94 14.35 -10.12
N PHE A 266 15.32 13.55 -9.12
CA PHE A 266 16.19 13.99 -8.03
C PHE A 266 17.66 14.17 -8.44
N GLY A 267 18.13 13.39 -9.43
CA GLY A 267 19.42 13.61 -10.08
C GLY A 267 19.53 14.98 -10.74
N ALA A 268 18.42 15.59 -11.15
CA ALA A 268 18.40 16.94 -11.69
C ALA A 268 18.61 18.04 -10.63
N PHE A 269 18.45 17.74 -9.33
CA PHE A 269 18.59 18.72 -8.24
C PHE A 269 20.01 18.82 -7.67
N GLN A 270 21.00 18.22 -8.34
CA GLN A 270 22.37 18.24 -7.87
C GLN A 270 23.05 19.60 -8.06
N SER A 271 23.92 19.91 -7.11
CA SER A 271 24.85 21.03 -7.14
C SER A 271 26.24 20.53 -6.72
N THR A 272 27.26 21.37 -6.83
CA THR A 272 28.61 21.05 -6.33
C THR A 272 28.64 20.79 -4.82
N GLN A 273 27.65 21.31 -4.07
CA GLN A 273 27.59 21.20 -2.62
C GLN A 273 26.61 20.15 -2.12
N PHE A 274 25.50 19.92 -2.83
CA PHE A 274 24.41 19.06 -2.39
C PHE A 274 23.86 18.18 -3.52
N ARG A 275 23.56 16.93 -3.18
CA ARG A 275 22.84 15.97 -4.01
C ARG A 275 21.58 15.55 -3.26
N TYR A 276 20.41 15.71 -3.87
CA TYR A 276 19.15 15.28 -3.28
C TYR A 276 18.94 13.80 -3.58
N ILE A 277 18.67 13.01 -2.54
CA ILE A 277 18.35 11.59 -2.67
C ILE A 277 16.93 11.37 -2.16
N PRO A 278 16.06 10.70 -2.93
CA PRO A 278 14.71 10.36 -2.47
C PRO A 278 14.80 9.37 -1.32
N ALA A 279 13.81 9.42 -0.42
CA ALA A 279 13.63 8.45 0.64
C ALA A 279 12.17 8.02 0.68
N LEU A 280 11.90 6.73 0.47
CA LEU A 280 10.56 6.17 0.66
C LEU A 280 10.27 6.09 2.16
N ALA A 281 9.06 6.46 2.55
CA ALA A 281 8.66 6.49 3.94
C ALA A 281 7.71 5.33 4.26
N ARG A 282 8.17 4.39 5.10
CA ARG A 282 7.32 3.32 5.65
C ARG A 282 6.71 3.79 6.96
N ALA A 283 5.40 4.03 6.95
CA ALA A 283 4.69 4.48 8.14
C ALA A 283 4.32 3.31 9.05
N ARG A 284 4.72 3.39 10.32
CA ARG A 284 4.27 2.50 11.40
C ARG A 284 4.06 3.31 12.65
N ASP A 285 2.82 3.34 13.12
CA ASP A 285 2.39 4.19 14.23
C ASP A 285 2.85 5.64 14.02
N ASP A 286 3.55 6.24 14.98
CA ASP A 286 4.06 7.61 14.87
C ASP A 286 5.43 7.70 14.19
N ARG A 287 5.95 6.62 13.59
CA ARG A 287 7.25 6.58 12.92
C ARG A 287 7.13 6.46 11.40
N LEU A 288 8.02 7.14 10.69
CA LEU A 288 8.35 6.93 9.29
C LEU A 288 9.76 6.36 9.21
N ALA A 289 9.89 5.07 8.91
CA ALA A 289 11.18 4.45 8.61
C ALA A 289 11.56 4.76 7.16
N LEU A 290 12.74 5.35 6.94
CA LEU A 290 13.16 5.76 5.60
C LEU A 290 13.92 4.63 4.91
N LEU A 291 13.59 4.37 3.65
CA LEU A 291 14.35 3.53 2.74
C LEU A 291 15.00 4.40 1.68
N LEU A 292 16.30 4.20 1.45
CA LEU A 292 17.12 5.02 0.57
C LEU A 292 17.54 4.22 -0.67
N ASN A 293 17.68 4.90 -1.80
CA ASN A 293 18.20 4.32 -3.04
C ASN A 293 19.71 4.57 -3.23
N ALA A 294 20.36 5.27 -2.31
CA ALA A 294 21.78 5.57 -2.37
C ALA A 294 22.33 5.82 -0.97
N ALA A 295 23.56 5.38 -0.73
CA ALA A 295 24.27 5.65 0.52
C ALA A 295 24.46 7.17 0.71
N PRO A 296 24.15 7.72 1.89
CA PRO A 296 24.36 9.15 2.16
C PRO A 296 25.85 9.52 2.18
N SER A 297 26.21 10.60 1.47
CA SER A 297 27.55 11.19 1.51
C SER A 297 27.57 12.43 2.41
N PHE A 298 28.62 12.58 3.22
CA PHE A 298 28.92 13.81 3.97
C PHE A 298 30.01 14.66 3.31
N ALA A 299 30.68 14.11 2.29
CA ALA A 299 31.59 14.82 1.41
C ALA A 299 30.82 15.49 0.27
N SER A 300 31.35 16.61 -0.25
CA SER A 300 30.73 17.31 -1.36
C SER A 300 30.73 16.45 -2.64
N PRO A 301 29.59 16.29 -3.34
CA PRO A 301 28.28 16.84 -3.00
C PRO A 301 27.61 16.05 -1.86
N LYS A 302 27.20 16.76 -0.80
CA LYS A 302 26.59 16.20 0.41
C LYS A 302 25.18 15.69 0.11
N SER A 303 24.82 14.52 0.63
CA SER A 303 23.48 13.94 0.42
C SER A 303 22.43 14.63 1.28
N VAL A 304 21.38 15.13 0.64
CA VAL A 304 20.17 15.65 1.28
C VAL A 304 19.06 14.62 1.06
N MET A 305 18.59 14.01 2.14
CA MET A 305 17.46 13.08 2.02
C MET A 305 16.18 13.87 1.85
N VAL A 306 15.32 13.46 0.92
CA VAL A 306 14.03 14.08 0.67
C VAL A 306 12.93 13.09 1.04
N VAL A 307 12.04 13.51 1.93
CA VAL A 307 10.92 12.71 2.42
C VAL A 307 9.62 13.44 2.09
N ALA A 308 8.72 12.77 1.40
CA ALA A 308 7.38 13.27 1.16
C ALA A 308 6.50 13.04 2.40
N MET A 309 5.73 14.06 2.80
CA MET A 309 4.65 13.90 3.77
C MET A 309 3.32 13.73 3.01
N PRO A 310 2.26 13.19 3.66
CA PRO A 310 0.96 13.02 3.01
C PRO A 310 0.47 14.32 2.38
N VAL A 311 -0.13 14.18 1.18
CA VAL A 311 -0.63 15.33 0.42
C VAL A 311 -1.55 16.22 1.25
N ILE A 312 -1.49 17.53 1.01
CA ILE A 312 -2.38 18.48 1.68
C ILE A 312 -3.65 18.59 0.83
N LYS A 313 -4.75 18.21 1.45
CA LYS A 313 -6.09 18.19 0.88
C LYS A 313 -6.53 19.58 0.46
N THR A 314 -6.91 19.69 -0.81
CA THR A 314 -7.63 20.82 -1.38
C THR A 314 -9.01 20.32 -1.85
N GLY A 315 -10.10 20.65 -1.14
CA GLY A 315 -11.46 20.25 -1.52
C GLY A 315 -12.19 19.42 -0.47
N PRO A 316 -13.28 18.69 -0.82
CA PRO A 316 -14.05 17.88 0.11
C PRO A 316 -13.28 16.64 0.59
N PRO A 317 -13.62 16.05 1.75
CA PRO A 317 -13.03 14.80 2.22
C PRO A 317 -13.16 13.71 1.16
N GLN A 318 -12.03 13.14 0.75
CA GLN A 318 -12.00 11.97 -0.12
C GLN A 318 -11.74 10.75 0.76
N THR A 319 -12.76 9.93 0.92
CA THR A 319 -12.69 8.63 1.59
C THR A 319 -12.52 7.54 0.53
N PRO A 320 -11.92 6.39 0.87
CA PRO A 320 -11.77 5.30 -0.09
C PRO A 320 -13.16 4.80 -0.52
N THR A 321 -13.33 4.57 -1.82
CA THR A 321 -14.55 3.95 -2.34
C THR A 321 -14.47 2.43 -2.18
N MET A 322 -15.04 1.92 -1.11
CA MET A 322 -15.14 0.48 -0.86
C MET A 322 -16.41 -0.08 -1.51
N ARG A 323 -16.29 -1.21 -2.19
CA ARG A 323 -17.41 -1.93 -2.79
C ARG A 323 -17.48 -3.34 -2.23
N ARG A 324 -18.68 -3.94 -2.24
CA ARG A 324 -18.81 -5.38 -2.01
C ARG A 324 -18.17 -6.11 -3.19
N ALA A 325 -17.47 -7.22 -2.93
CA ALA A 325 -16.96 -8.08 -4.00
C ALA A 325 -18.11 -8.63 -4.86
N GLU A 326 -19.23 -8.98 -4.22
CA GLU A 326 -20.44 -9.48 -4.88
C GLU A 326 -21.65 -8.66 -4.41
N ALA A 327 -22.27 -7.91 -5.32
CA ALA A 327 -23.28 -6.91 -4.97
C ALA A 327 -24.58 -7.50 -4.41
N ASP A 328 -25.01 -8.68 -4.85
CA ASP A 328 -26.33 -9.21 -4.46
C ASP A 328 -26.29 -10.39 -3.49
N ARG A 329 -25.08 -10.88 -3.18
CA ARG A 329 -24.90 -12.04 -2.30
C ARG A 329 -25.23 -11.71 -0.85
N LEU A 330 -26.11 -12.52 -0.27
CA LEU A 330 -26.34 -12.55 1.17
C LEU A 330 -25.12 -13.19 1.86
N VAL A 331 -24.75 -12.67 3.03
CA VAL A 331 -23.64 -13.21 3.82
C VAL A 331 -24.21 -13.89 5.05
N CYS A 332 -23.80 -15.13 5.35
CA CYS A 332 -24.27 -15.82 6.54
C CYS A 332 -23.76 -15.15 7.82
N ALA A 333 -24.67 -14.67 8.67
CA ALA A 333 -24.34 -13.99 9.92
C ALA A 333 -23.69 -14.92 10.95
N ALA A 334 -24.05 -16.21 10.96
CA ALA A 334 -23.60 -17.17 11.98
C ALA A 334 -22.25 -17.81 11.69
N LYS A 335 -21.59 -17.44 10.58
CA LYS A 335 -20.27 -17.97 10.25
C LYS A 335 -19.26 -17.52 11.32
N PRO A 336 -18.54 -18.44 12.01
CA PRO A 336 -17.65 -18.08 13.12
C PRO A 336 -16.52 -17.15 12.67
N ASP A 337 -16.00 -17.37 11.47
CA ASP A 337 -15.06 -16.47 10.83
C ASP A 337 -15.77 -15.65 9.73
N LEU A 338 -16.76 -14.84 10.11
CA LEU A 338 -17.53 -14.02 9.16
C LEU A 338 -16.59 -13.07 8.39
N VAL A 339 -16.57 -13.19 7.06
CA VAL A 339 -15.89 -12.25 6.15
C VAL A 339 -16.94 -11.38 5.48
N LEU A 340 -16.71 -10.07 5.52
CA LEU A 340 -17.42 -9.05 4.77
C LEU A 340 -16.54 -8.71 3.57
N PRO A 341 -16.76 -9.33 2.39
CA PRO A 341 -15.84 -9.20 1.27
C PRO A 341 -15.90 -7.78 0.69
N VAL A 342 -14.74 -7.13 0.62
CA VAL A 342 -14.60 -5.73 0.19
C VAL A 342 -13.50 -5.59 -0.86
N GLU A 343 -13.81 -4.85 -1.92
CA GLU A 343 -12.91 -4.55 -3.02
C GLU A 343 -12.83 -3.05 -3.31
N GLY A 344 -11.82 -2.65 -4.10
CA GLY A 344 -11.67 -1.29 -4.61
C GLY A 344 -10.92 -0.32 -3.68
N ALA A 345 -10.37 -0.79 -2.56
CA ALA A 345 -9.66 0.05 -1.60
C ALA A 345 -8.41 -0.64 -1.00
N PRO A 346 -7.34 -0.89 -1.79
CA PRO A 346 -6.19 -1.68 -1.35
C PRO A 346 -5.43 -1.06 -0.15
N LEU A 347 -5.51 0.26 0.01
CA LEU A 347 -4.86 0.96 1.13
C LEU A 347 -5.46 0.63 2.49
N ILE A 348 -6.68 0.08 2.58
CA ILE A 348 -7.26 -0.37 3.85
C ILE A 348 -6.50 -1.58 4.41
N TYR A 349 -5.87 -2.37 3.53
CA TYR A 349 -5.10 -3.56 3.88
C TYR A 349 -3.62 -3.22 4.12
N ALA A 350 -3.09 -2.23 3.40
CA ALA A 350 -1.67 -1.89 3.42
C ALA A 350 -1.26 -0.81 4.42
N THR A 351 -2.23 -0.08 4.97
CA THR A 351 -1.98 1.08 5.84
C THR A 351 -2.92 1.03 7.05
N LYS A 352 -2.68 1.92 8.04
CA LYS A 352 -3.62 2.14 9.15
C LYS A 352 -4.53 3.35 8.92
N PHE A 353 -4.69 3.80 7.67
CA PHE A 353 -5.55 4.95 7.36
C PHE A 353 -7.01 4.68 7.74
N ALA A 354 -7.50 3.47 7.47
CA ALA A 354 -8.77 2.98 8.01
C ALA A 354 -8.54 2.47 9.44
N HIS A 355 -9.23 3.06 10.41
CA HIS A 355 -9.15 2.64 11.82
C HIS A 355 -10.51 2.79 12.52
N ASP A 356 -10.61 2.19 13.71
CA ASP A 356 -11.85 2.10 14.50
C ASP A 356 -13.02 1.53 13.68
N MET A 357 -12.71 0.51 12.87
CA MET A 357 -13.67 -0.11 11.95
C MET A 357 -14.63 -1.01 12.72
N SER A 358 -15.93 -0.83 12.46
CA SER A 358 -17.01 -1.59 13.08
C SER A 358 -18.11 -1.92 12.08
N LEU A 359 -18.76 -3.07 12.23
CA LEU A 359 -19.98 -3.42 11.54
C LEU A 359 -21.18 -2.95 12.36
N ARG A 360 -21.92 -1.99 11.82
CA ARG A 360 -23.17 -1.49 12.40
C ARG A 360 -24.35 -2.31 11.88
N VAL A 361 -25.07 -2.97 12.78
CA VAL A 361 -26.22 -3.83 12.46
C VAL A 361 -27.48 -3.25 13.06
N THR A 362 -28.54 -3.16 12.25
CA THR A 362 -29.85 -2.66 12.69
C THR A 362 -30.74 -3.82 13.09
N THR A 363 -31.14 -3.89 14.35
CA THR A 363 -32.10 -4.91 14.84
C THR A 363 -33.52 -4.62 14.33
N PRO A 364 -34.40 -5.63 14.25
CA PRO A 364 -35.80 -5.42 13.87
C PRO A 364 -36.56 -4.43 14.78
N GLN A 365 -36.10 -4.25 16.01
CA GLN A 365 -36.67 -3.33 17.01
C GLN A 365 -36.14 -1.89 16.87
N GLY A 366 -35.30 -1.61 15.86
CA GLY A 366 -34.69 -0.30 15.63
C GLY A 366 -33.43 -0.02 16.46
N GLY A 367 -33.03 -0.94 17.36
CA GLY A 367 -31.77 -0.85 18.08
C GLY A 367 -30.56 -1.08 17.16
N VAL A 368 -29.45 -0.42 17.45
CA VAL A 368 -28.21 -0.54 16.67
C VAL A 368 -27.15 -1.27 17.50
N VAL A 369 -26.52 -2.29 16.91
CA VAL A 369 -25.40 -3.02 17.50
C VAL A 369 -24.16 -2.77 16.65
N GLU A 370 -23.05 -2.37 17.27
CA GLU A 370 -21.76 -2.19 16.60
C GLU A 370 -20.78 -3.27 17.06
N MET A 371 -20.10 -3.90 16.11
CA MET A 371 -19.12 -4.95 16.37
C MET A 371 -17.79 -4.58 15.71
N PRO A 372 -16.65 -4.67 16.42
CA PRO A 372 -15.36 -4.34 15.82
C PRO A 372 -15.03 -5.33 14.70
N VAL A 373 -14.41 -4.82 13.64
CA VAL A 373 -13.94 -5.64 12.52
C VAL A 373 -12.53 -5.24 12.12
N GLN A 374 -11.79 -6.19 11.55
CA GLN A 374 -10.42 -5.97 11.10
C GLN A 374 -10.29 -6.28 9.62
N ALA A 375 -9.55 -5.46 8.88
CA ALA A 375 -9.24 -5.75 7.49
C ALA A 375 -8.27 -6.93 7.41
N ASP A 376 -8.58 -7.92 6.57
CA ASP A 376 -7.76 -9.09 6.34
C ASP A 376 -7.58 -9.27 4.82
N ALA A 377 -6.35 -9.04 4.36
CA ALA A 377 -5.99 -9.09 2.96
C ALA A 377 -5.96 -10.53 2.42
N GLU A 378 -5.62 -11.52 3.26
CA GLU A 378 -5.60 -12.94 2.90
C GLU A 378 -7.01 -13.47 2.69
N ARG A 379 -8.00 -12.87 3.37
CA ARG A 379 -9.42 -13.24 3.29
C ARG A 379 -10.23 -12.31 2.40
N GLY A 380 -9.63 -11.23 1.91
CA GLY A 380 -10.23 -10.28 0.96
C GLY A 380 -11.43 -9.51 1.51
N GLY A 381 -11.39 -9.13 2.78
CA GLY A 381 -12.48 -8.38 3.39
C GLY A 381 -12.24 -7.98 4.84
N TYR A 382 -13.30 -7.53 5.49
CA TYR A 382 -13.31 -7.31 6.93
C TYR A 382 -13.79 -8.56 7.66
N VAL A 383 -13.07 -8.95 8.69
CA VAL A 383 -13.39 -10.11 9.52
C VAL A 383 -13.94 -9.65 10.86
N LEU A 384 -14.98 -10.33 11.35
CA LEU A 384 -15.38 -10.23 12.74
C LEU A 384 -14.49 -11.14 13.59
N ASP A 385 -14.35 -10.82 14.87
CA ASP A 385 -13.66 -11.69 15.81
C ASP A 385 -14.27 -13.11 15.85
N GLN A 386 -13.48 -14.06 16.34
CA GLN A 386 -13.84 -15.50 16.34
C GLN A 386 -15.00 -15.86 17.28
N VAL A 387 -15.59 -14.89 18.00
CA VAL A 387 -16.74 -15.16 18.86
C VAL A 387 -18.01 -15.31 18.01
N GLY A 388 -17.97 -14.90 16.73
CA GLY A 388 -19.09 -14.97 15.82
C GLY A 388 -20.18 -13.97 16.20
N MET A 389 -21.00 -13.58 15.22
CA MET A 389 -22.09 -12.68 15.49
C MET A 389 -23.18 -13.38 16.31
N ARG A 390 -23.59 -12.80 17.44
CA ARG A 390 -24.79 -13.26 18.14
C ARG A 390 -26.02 -12.94 17.29
N THR A 391 -26.66 -13.97 16.75
CA THR A 391 -27.82 -13.82 15.86
C THR A 391 -29.16 -13.79 16.58
N ALA A 392 -29.17 -14.01 17.90
CA ALA A 392 -30.37 -13.95 18.72
C ALA A 392 -31.00 -12.55 18.66
N GLY A 393 -32.29 -12.47 18.30
CA GLY A 393 -33.03 -11.21 18.19
C GLY A 393 -32.90 -10.49 16.85
N LEU A 394 -32.13 -11.03 15.90
CA LEU A 394 -32.05 -10.49 14.53
C LEU A 394 -33.16 -11.02 13.62
N GLY A 395 -33.46 -10.26 12.56
CA GLY A 395 -34.38 -10.67 11.50
C GLY A 395 -33.80 -11.81 10.66
N SER A 396 -34.63 -12.43 9.79
CA SER A 396 -34.15 -13.46 8.84
C SER A 396 -33.08 -12.92 7.90
N VAL A 397 -33.25 -11.69 7.44
CA VAL A 397 -32.23 -10.89 6.74
C VAL A 397 -32.14 -9.55 7.46
N THR A 398 -30.91 -9.12 7.74
CA THR A 398 -30.64 -7.89 8.50
C THR A 398 -29.63 -7.02 7.74
N ASP A 399 -29.90 -5.72 7.66
CA ASP A 399 -28.96 -4.77 7.07
C ASP A 399 -27.81 -4.45 8.03
N ALA A 400 -26.61 -4.49 7.49
CA ALA A 400 -25.38 -4.16 8.18
C ALA A 400 -24.56 -3.16 7.35
N THR A 401 -23.98 -2.15 7.98
CA THR A 401 -23.14 -1.15 7.31
C THR A 401 -21.77 -1.15 7.94
N LEU A 402 -20.73 -1.26 7.12
CA LEU A 402 -19.37 -1.07 7.60
C LEU A 402 -19.14 0.42 7.90
N HIS A 403 -18.60 0.75 9.06
CA HIS A 403 -18.38 2.11 9.51
C HIS A 403 -16.99 2.25 10.15
N GLY A 404 -16.38 3.42 10.07
CA GLY A 404 -15.15 3.71 10.80
C GLY A 404 -14.58 5.07 10.45
N ARG A 405 -13.25 5.18 10.52
CA ARG A 405 -12.54 6.45 10.25
C ARG A 405 -11.45 6.28 9.20
N TRP A 406 -11.39 7.22 8.28
CA TRP A 406 -10.30 7.41 7.34
C TRP A 406 -9.46 8.61 7.78
N GLY A 407 -8.44 8.31 8.59
CA GLY A 407 -7.76 9.28 9.43
C GLY A 407 -8.72 10.15 10.23
N PHE A 408 -8.70 11.47 10.00
CA PHE A 408 -9.57 12.38 10.72
C PHE A 408 -11.03 12.39 10.25
N THR A 409 -11.37 11.74 9.13
CA THR A 409 -12.73 11.81 8.56
C THR A 409 -13.51 10.53 8.89
N PRO A 410 -14.71 10.60 9.50
CA PRO A 410 -15.58 9.43 9.59
C PRO A 410 -16.02 9.01 8.18
N PHE A 411 -16.16 7.71 7.94
CA PHE A 411 -16.63 7.22 6.65
C PHE A 411 -17.49 5.96 6.79
N ASP A 412 -18.46 5.84 5.90
CA ASP A 412 -19.26 4.65 5.73
C ASP A 412 -18.74 3.84 4.55
N GLY A 413 -18.63 2.54 4.77
CA GLY A 413 -18.32 1.54 3.77
C GLY A 413 -19.57 0.96 3.10
N PRO A 414 -19.41 -0.18 2.41
CA PRO A 414 -20.53 -0.86 1.79
C PRO A 414 -21.54 -1.37 2.82
N ARG A 415 -22.79 -1.45 2.39
CA ARG A 415 -23.88 -2.11 3.12
C ARG A 415 -23.95 -3.57 2.72
N PHE A 416 -24.06 -4.45 3.70
CA PHE A 416 -24.22 -5.89 3.57
C PHE A 416 -25.60 -6.31 4.03
N ARG A 417 -26.14 -7.37 3.43
CA ARG A 417 -27.34 -8.05 3.91
C ARG A 417 -26.91 -9.36 4.54
N LEU A 418 -27.09 -9.46 5.84
CA LEU A 418 -26.71 -10.62 6.63
C LEU A 418 -27.90 -11.55 6.78
N GLN A 419 -27.74 -12.82 6.41
CA GLN A 419 -28.76 -13.84 6.58
C GLN A 419 -28.51 -14.61 7.87
N VAL A 420 -29.55 -14.74 8.69
CA VAL A 420 -29.51 -15.50 9.94
C VAL A 420 -29.98 -16.92 9.65
N PRO A 421 -29.21 -17.98 10.02
CA PRO A 421 -29.59 -19.36 9.75
C PRO A 421 -30.93 -19.71 10.42
N ARG A 422 -31.73 -20.50 9.70
CA ARG A 422 -33.02 -21.02 10.16
C ARG A 422 -33.08 -22.51 9.82
N SER A 423 -33.64 -23.30 10.72
CA SER A 423 -33.84 -24.72 10.49
C SER A 423 -35.09 -24.98 9.65
N GLY A 424 -35.06 -26.04 8.86
CA GLY A 424 -36.21 -26.52 8.08
C GLY A 424 -36.54 -25.65 6.86
N GLY A 425 -37.68 -25.95 6.22
CA GLY A 425 -38.22 -25.18 5.09
C GLY A 425 -37.50 -25.35 3.75
N TRP A 426 -36.63 -26.35 3.63
CA TRP A 426 -35.96 -26.71 2.39
C TRP A 426 -36.85 -27.63 1.54
N GLN A 427 -37.00 -27.31 0.26
CA GLN A 427 -37.80 -28.06 -0.70
C GLN A 427 -37.04 -28.18 -2.03
N MET A 428 -37.23 -29.30 -2.73
CA MET A 428 -36.77 -29.43 -4.11
C MET A 428 -37.65 -28.56 -5.01
N VAL A 429 -37.01 -27.72 -5.82
CA VAL A 429 -37.70 -26.85 -6.78
C VAL A 429 -38.12 -27.63 -8.01
N ASP A 430 -37.23 -28.50 -8.49
CA ASP A 430 -37.53 -29.41 -9.60
C ASP A 430 -37.95 -30.76 -9.03
N THR A 431 -39.21 -31.10 -9.22
CA THR A 431 -39.80 -32.39 -8.86
C THR A 431 -40.34 -33.11 -10.09
N ASP A 432 -39.97 -32.68 -11.31
CA ASP A 432 -40.44 -33.32 -12.53
C ASP A 432 -39.84 -34.74 -12.64
N PRO A 433 -40.65 -35.80 -12.66
CA PRO A 433 -40.17 -37.17 -12.82
C PRO A 433 -39.38 -37.40 -14.11
N GLU A 434 -39.59 -36.59 -15.15
CA GLU A 434 -38.84 -36.70 -16.41
C GLU A 434 -37.39 -36.20 -16.28
N ASN A 435 -37.12 -35.28 -15.34
CA ASN A 435 -35.78 -34.75 -15.07
C ASN A 435 -35.01 -35.55 -14.00
N LEU A 436 -35.70 -36.38 -13.21
CA LEU A 436 -35.12 -37.20 -12.14
C LEU A 436 -35.05 -38.68 -12.55
N VAL A 437 -34.20 -38.98 -13.53
CA VAL A 437 -34.06 -40.34 -14.06
C VAL A 437 -33.23 -41.21 -13.12
N VAL A 438 -33.81 -42.33 -12.68
CA VAL A 438 -33.16 -43.32 -11.81
C VAL A 438 -31.92 -43.91 -12.49
N GLY A 439 -30.80 -43.98 -11.76
CA GLY A 439 -29.54 -44.52 -12.24
C GLY A 439 -28.62 -43.50 -12.94
N ARG A 440 -28.97 -42.21 -12.91
CA ARG A 440 -28.11 -41.10 -13.38
C ARG A 440 -27.93 -40.05 -12.29
N ASP A 441 -26.82 -39.33 -12.36
CA ASP A 441 -26.62 -38.14 -11.56
C ASP A 441 -27.48 -37.00 -12.13
N ASN A 442 -28.39 -36.48 -11.31
CA ASN A 442 -29.30 -35.40 -11.70
C ASN A 442 -29.00 -34.15 -10.83
N PRO A 443 -28.80 -32.96 -11.41
CA PRO A 443 -28.68 -31.73 -10.63
C PRO A 443 -30.03 -31.38 -10.02
N VAL A 444 -30.07 -31.14 -8.70
CA VAL A 444 -31.30 -30.77 -7.98
C VAL A 444 -31.16 -29.36 -7.44
N THR A 445 -32.14 -28.50 -7.73
CA THR A 445 -32.22 -27.17 -7.14
C THR A 445 -33.01 -27.24 -5.84
N LEU A 446 -32.41 -26.80 -4.73
CA LEU A 446 -33.08 -26.68 -3.44
C LEU A 446 -33.44 -25.21 -3.17
N ALA A 447 -34.69 -24.95 -2.84
CA ALA A 447 -35.14 -23.67 -2.31
C ALA A 447 -35.32 -23.80 -0.80
N GLY A 448 -34.82 -22.83 -0.04
CA GLY A 448 -34.98 -22.81 1.40
C GLY A 448 -34.72 -21.44 1.99
N PRO A 449 -34.93 -21.29 3.31
CA PRO A 449 -34.94 -19.99 3.94
C PRO A 449 -33.55 -19.35 4.05
N THR A 450 -32.47 -20.15 4.06
CA THR A 450 -31.11 -19.65 4.36
C THR A 450 -29.99 -20.21 3.48
N PRO A 451 -30.03 -20.00 2.15
CA PRO A 451 -29.03 -20.53 1.23
C PRO A 451 -27.61 -20.02 1.44
N SER A 452 -27.42 -18.78 1.94
CA SER A 452 -26.06 -18.28 2.18
C SER A 452 -25.37 -18.91 3.40
N CYS A 453 -26.12 -19.61 4.25
CA CYS A 453 -25.64 -20.30 5.45
C CYS A 453 -25.46 -21.81 5.27
N VAL A 454 -25.64 -22.34 4.06
CA VAL A 454 -25.36 -23.75 3.78
C VAL A 454 -23.85 -23.96 3.76
N GLU A 455 -23.35 -24.95 4.49
CA GLU A 455 -21.92 -25.32 4.52
C GLU A 455 -21.68 -26.65 3.81
N SER A 456 -22.60 -27.60 3.98
CA SER A 456 -22.57 -28.90 3.32
C SER A 456 -24.00 -29.39 3.05
N VAL A 457 -24.13 -30.23 2.05
CA VAL A 457 -25.37 -30.96 1.74
C VAL A 457 -25.05 -32.45 1.81
N THR A 458 -25.87 -33.22 2.53
CA THR A 458 -25.70 -34.67 2.67
C THR A 458 -27.01 -35.35 2.32
N LEU A 459 -26.95 -36.33 1.43
CA LEU A 459 -28.07 -37.19 1.09
C LEU A 459 -28.12 -38.35 2.09
N HIS A 460 -29.23 -38.47 2.81
CA HIS A 460 -29.51 -39.62 3.66
C HIS A 460 -30.47 -40.57 2.94
N SER A 461 -30.06 -41.82 2.74
CA SER A 461 -30.86 -42.89 2.15
C SER A 461 -30.75 -44.19 2.97
N ASP A 462 -31.56 -45.20 2.64
CA ASP A 462 -31.50 -46.51 3.29
C ASP A 462 -30.13 -47.20 3.12
N ALA A 463 -29.37 -46.83 2.08
CA ALA A 463 -28.02 -47.33 1.81
C ALA A 463 -26.91 -46.57 2.57
N GLY A 464 -27.26 -45.50 3.29
CA GLY A 464 -26.32 -44.68 4.06
C GLY A 464 -26.40 -43.19 3.74
N SER A 465 -25.43 -42.44 4.29
CA SER A 465 -25.32 -40.98 4.13
C SER A 465 -24.17 -40.63 3.20
N VAL A 466 -24.44 -39.85 2.15
CA VAL A 466 -23.45 -39.49 1.14
C VAL A 466 -23.35 -37.96 1.04
N PRO A 467 -22.17 -37.35 1.22
CA PRO A 467 -22.00 -35.91 1.02
C PRO A 467 -22.14 -35.56 -0.47
N LEU A 468 -22.85 -34.46 -0.76
CA LEU A 468 -23.07 -33.95 -2.11
C LEU A 468 -22.21 -32.72 -2.38
N ALA A 469 -21.76 -32.58 -3.63
CA ALA A 469 -21.22 -31.32 -4.14
C ALA A 469 -22.38 -30.33 -4.39
N TRP A 470 -22.18 -29.04 -4.07
CA TRP A 470 -23.21 -28.01 -4.13
C TRP A 470 -22.68 -26.66 -4.60
#